data_AF-A0A1B6FE40-F1
#
_entry.id   AF-A0A1B6FE40-F1
#
_cell.length_a   1.000
_cell.length_b   1.000
_cell.length_c   1.000
_cell.angle_alpha   90.00
_cell.angle_beta   90.00
_cell.angle_gamma   90.00
#
_symmetry.space_group_name_H-M   'P 1'
#
loop_
_entity.id
_entity.type
_entity.pdbx_description
1 polymer ?
#
loop_
_entity_poly.entity_id
_entity_poly.type
_entity_poly.pdbx_seq_one_letter_code
_entity_poly.pdbx_strand_id
1 'polypeptide(L)'
;GRFHALDLNYGGWLYNSNYSCELSMVLTGAAFIHKYYTYLYTHWLPQAIRDKVDEYMNCEDIAMNFLVSHVTRKPPVKVTSRWTFRCPGCPVSLSEDDTHF
;
A
#
# COMPACT_ATOMS: atom_id res chain seq x y z
N GLY A 1 -7.26 -5.69 2.14
CA GLY A 1 -5.82 -5.77 2.38
C GLY A 1 -5.17 -6.47 1.21
N ARG A 2 -3.88 -6.21 0.97
CA ARG A 2 -3.15 -6.76 -0.18
C ARG A 2 -1.97 -7.58 0.33
N PHE A 3 -1.48 -8.50 -0.49
CA PHE A 3 -0.23 -9.18 -0.17
C PHE A 3 0.77 -9.05 -1.31
N HIS A 4 2.04 -8.93 -0.93
CA HIS A 4 3.18 -9.11 -1.81
C HIS A 4 4.12 -10.12 -1.18
N ALA A 5 4.72 -10.96 -2.02
CA ALA A 5 5.65 -12.00 -1.59
C ALA A 5 6.73 -12.20 -2.66
N LEU A 6 7.94 -12.56 -2.25
CA LEU A 6 8.99 -12.94 -3.19
C LEU A 6 8.67 -14.33 -3.73
N ASP A 7 8.50 -14.44 -5.04
CA ASP A 7 8.36 -15.71 -5.74
C ASP A 7 9.74 -16.26 -6.09
N LEU A 8 10.09 -17.36 -5.43
CA LEU A 8 11.37 -18.02 -5.60
C LEU A 8 11.47 -18.78 -6.94
N ASN A 9 10.35 -19.10 -7.58
CA ASN A 9 10.35 -19.83 -8.85
C ASN A 9 10.61 -18.90 -10.04
N TYR A 10 10.06 -17.69 -9.99
CA TYR A 10 10.20 -16.69 -11.06
C TYR A 10 11.21 -15.58 -10.73
N GLY A 11 11.76 -15.56 -9.50
CA GLY A 11 12.79 -14.61 -9.07
C GLY A 11 12.28 -13.17 -8.94
N GLY A 12 10.99 -12.98 -8.72
CA GLY A 12 10.33 -11.67 -8.73
C GLY A 12 9.39 -11.46 -7.56
N TRP A 13 9.02 -10.21 -7.31
CA TRP A 13 7.98 -9.90 -6.33
C TRP A 13 6.59 -10.10 -6.95
N LEU A 14 5.77 -10.91 -6.31
CA LEU A 14 4.35 -11.00 -6.60
C LEU A 14 3.60 -9.92 -5.85
N TYR A 15 2.61 -9.34 -6.50
CA TYR A 15 1.59 -8.50 -5.90
C TYR A 15 0.23 -9.11 -6.19
N ASN A 16 -0.60 -9.26 -5.15
CA ASN A 16 -1.92 -9.85 -5.28
C ASN A 16 -2.97 -9.03 -4.53
N SER A 17 -4.01 -8.69 -5.29
CA SER A 17 -5.13 -7.85 -4.89
C SER A 17 -6.42 -8.63 -4.66
N ASN A 18 -6.42 -9.94 -4.86
CA ASN A 18 -7.61 -10.77 -4.71
C ASN A 18 -8.05 -10.89 -3.23
N TYR A 19 -9.29 -11.32 -3.02
CA TYR A 19 -9.84 -11.56 -1.68
C TYR A 19 -9.20 -12.82 -1.07
N SER A 20 -8.12 -12.64 -0.33
CA SER A 20 -7.46 -13.70 0.42
C SER A 20 -7.29 -13.33 1.90
N CYS A 21 -7.14 -14.35 2.74
CA CYS A 21 -6.82 -14.17 4.15
C CYS A 21 -5.34 -13.82 4.39
N GLU A 22 -4.52 -13.81 3.34
CA GLU A 22 -3.11 -13.45 3.40
C GLU A 22 -2.95 -11.95 3.23
N LEU A 23 -2.07 -11.35 4.04
CA LEU A 23 -1.92 -9.92 4.12
C LEU A 23 -0.47 -9.56 4.44
N SER A 24 0.12 -8.68 3.63
CA SER A 24 1.37 -8.02 3.97
C SER A 24 1.26 -6.49 3.92
N MET A 25 0.12 -5.94 3.46
CA MET A 25 -0.07 -4.49 3.31
C MET A 25 -1.49 -4.04 3.60
N VAL A 26 -1.61 -2.85 4.19
CA VAL A 26 -2.87 -2.13 4.40
C VAL A 26 -2.87 -0.85 3.57
N LEU A 27 -3.93 -0.63 2.79
CA LEU A 27 -4.09 0.56 1.95
C LEU A 27 -4.23 1.80 2.84
N THR A 28 -3.44 2.84 2.55
CA THR A 28 -3.42 4.14 3.25
C THR A 28 -4.74 4.89 3.15
N GLY A 29 -5.54 4.67 2.10
CA GLY A 29 -6.84 5.32 1.90
C GLY A 29 -7.89 5.04 2.99
N ALA A 30 -7.70 3.98 3.80
CA ALA A 30 -8.57 3.67 4.93
C ALA A 30 -7.78 3.03 6.09
N ALA A 31 -6.76 3.75 6.57
CA ALA A 31 -5.90 3.30 7.66
C ALA A 31 -5.74 4.36 8.75
N PHE A 32 -5.50 3.90 9.99
CA PHE A 32 -4.99 4.74 11.06
C PHE A 32 -3.48 4.53 11.16
N ILE A 33 -2.71 5.60 10.96
CA ILE A 33 -1.26 5.59 11.06
C ILE A 33 -0.78 6.69 12.00
N HIS A 34 0.29 6.43 12.74
CA HIS A 34 0.88 7.44 13.63
C HIS A 34 1.56 8.53 12.78
N LYS A 35 1.34 9.82 13.10
CA LYS A 35 1.89 10.99 12.37
C LYS A 35 3.42 10.96 12.20
N TYR A 36 4.12 10.23 13.07
CA TYR A 36 5.56 10.05 12.95
C TYR A 36 5.96 9.37 11.63
N TYR A 37 5.16 8.45 11.11
CA TYR A 37 5.48 7.75 9.87
C TYR A 37 5.30 8.64 8.64
N THR A 38 4.40 9.62 8.67
CA THR A 38 4.31 10.60 7.58
C THR A 38 5.52 11.53 7.58
N TYR A 39 6.03 11.91 8.75
CA TYR A 39 7.31 12.63 8.85
C TYR A 39 8.47 11.83 8.27
N LEU A 40 8.59 10.53 8.63
CA LEU A 40 9.63 9.66 8.08
C LEU A 40 9.47 9.46 6.57
N TYR A 41 8.25 9.37 6.06
CA TYR A 41 8.01 9.27 4.63
C TYR A 41 8.58 10.48 3.89
N THR A 42 8.33 11.68 4.39
CA THR A 42 8.79 12.92 3.75
C THR A 42 10.30 13.12 3.91
N HIS A 43 10.86 12.89 5.10
CA HIS A 43 12.21 13.34 5.43
C HIS A 43 13.27 12.23 5.48
N TRP A 44 12.87 10.97 5.64
CA TRP A 44 13.79 9.85 5.80
C TRP A 44 13.74 8.85 4.65
N LEU A 45 12.57 8.67 4.01
CA LEU A 45 12.46 7.83 2.82
C LEU A 45 13.32 8.41 1.69
N PRO A 46 14.15 7.59 1.02
CA PRO A 46 14.97 8.03 -0.10
C PRO A 46 14.14 8.78 -1.15
N GLN A 47 14.64 9.94 -1.59
CA GLN A 47 13.96 10.78 -2.58
C GLN A 47 13.61 9.99 -3.85
N ALA A 48 14.50 9.12 -4.33
CA ALA A 48 14.26 8.28 -5.50
C ALA A 48 12.99 7.41 -5.40
N ILE A 49 12.58 7.00 -4.20
CA ILE A 49 11.32 6.24 -4.02
C ILE A 49 10.14 7.20 -4.12
N ARG A 50 10.23 8.38 -3.50
CA ARG A 50 9.18 9.40 -3.60
C ARG A 50 9.00 9.90 -5.03
N ASP A 51 10.09 10.10 -5.77
CA ASP A 51 10.05 10.48 -7.18
C ASP A 51 9.27 9.46 -8.02
N LYS A 52 9.41 8.16 -7.72
CA LYS A 52 8.63 7.11 -8.39
C LYS A 52 7.16 7.12 -8.02
N VAL A 53 6.84 7.35 -6.75
CA VAL A 53 5.44 7.50 -6.33
C VAL A 53 4.81 8.72 -7.01
N ASP A 54 5.53 9.83 -7.10
CA ASP A 54 5.06 11.05 -7.75
C ASP A 54 4.96 10.90 -9.29
N GLU A 55 5.89 10.19 -9.93
CA GLU A 55 5.89 9.90 -11.37
C GLU A 55 4.65 9.09 -11.80
N TYR A 56 4.30 8.05 -11.02
CA TYR A 56 3.16 7.20 -11.32
C TYR A 56 1.85 7.67 -10.67
N MET A 57 1.90 8.68 -9.79
CA MET A 57 0.77 9.11 -8.96
C MET A 57 0.08 7.92 -8.26
N ASN A 58 0.86 6.93 -7.84
CA ASN A 58 0.41 5.63 -7.32
C ASN A 58 1.50 5.01 -6.42
N CYS A 59 1.17 3.93 -5.71
CA CYS A 59 2.06 3.12 -4.89
C CYS A 59 2.59 3.80 -3.60
N GLU A 60 1.94 4.87 -3.15
CA GLU A 60 2.26 5.52 -1.88
C GLU A 60 1.99 4.58 -0.69
N ASP A 61 0.97 3.76 -0.81
CA ASP A 61 0.60 2.72 0.15
C ASP A 61 1.68 1.64 0.25
N ILE A 62 2.22 1.16 -0.87
CA ILE A 62 3.32 0.19 -0.92
C ILE A 62 4.55 0.79 -0.22
N ALA A 63 4.95 2.00 -0.62
CA ALA A 63 6.10 2.70 -0.02
C ALA A 63 5.92 2.90 1.50
N MET A 64 4.72 3.30 1.93
CA MET A 64 4.39 3.49 3.35
C MET A 64 4.45 2.16 4.13
N ASN A 65 3.91 1.07 3.59
CA ASN A 65 3.96 -0.24 4.25
C ASN A 65 5.40 -0.76 4.39
N PHE A 66 6.24 -0.58 3.36
CA PHE A 66 7.67 -0.93 3.44
C PHE A 66 8.40 -0.08 4.49
N LEU A 67 8.16 1.23 4.50
CA LEU A 67 8.75 2.15 5.48
C LEU A 67 8.40 1.75 6.92
N VAL A 68 7.12 1.59 7.22
CA VAL A 68 6.66 1.26 8.57
C VAL A 68 7.17 -0.12 9.00
N SER A 69 7.13 -1.11 8.11
CA SER A 69 7.65 -2.45 8.40
C SER A 69 9.16 -2.45 8.61
N HIS A 70 9.91 -1.64 7.85
CA HIS A 70 11.35 -1.50 8.02
C HIS A 70 11.72 -0.87 9.38
N VAL A 71 10.99 0.17 9.80
CA VAL A 71 11.26 0.87 11.06
C VAL A 71 10.83 0.04 12.27
N THR A 72 9.64 -0.58 12.20
CA THR A 72 9.06 -1.28 13.36
C THR A 72 9.44 -2.76 13.45
N ARG A 73 9.87 -3.36 12.33
CA ARG A 73 10.08 -4.81 12.18
C ARG A 73 8.83 -5.64 12.52
N LYS A 74 7.64 -5.06 12.31
CA LYS A 74 6.34 -5.67 12.62
C LYS A 74 5.44 -5.69 11.38
N PRO A 75 4.56 -6.69 11.25
CA PRO A 75 3.56 -6.73 10.19
C PRO A 75 2.44 -5.71 10.43
N PRO A 76 1.69 -5.31 9.39
CA PRO A 76 0.51 -4.47 9.55
C PRO A 76 -0.66 -5.23 10.20
N VAL A 77 -1.62 -4.49 10.76
CA VAL A 77 -2.79 -5.05 11.45
C VAL A 77 -4.07 -4.69 10.68
N LYS A 78 -4.84 -5.71 10.28
CA LYS A 78 -6.18 -5.54 9.69
C LYS A 78 -7.24 -5.58 10.81
N VAL A 79 -8.00 -4.50 10.93
CA VAL A 79 -8.98 -4.31 12.02
C VAL A 79 -10.44 -4.52 11.60
N THR A 80 -10.69 -4.85 10.33
CA THR A 80 -12.05 -5.06 9.79
C THR A 80 -12.07 -6.24 8.83
N SER A 81 -13.20 -6.96 8.75
CA SER A 81 -13.44 -7.98 7.73
C SER A 81 -13.86 -7.41 6.37
N ARG A 82 -14.20 -6.12 6.29
CA ARG A 82 -14.58 -5.47 5.04
C ARG A 82 -13.39 -5.40 4.09
N TRP A 83 -13.63 -5.79 2.85
CA TRP A 83 -12.59 -5.81 1.81
C TRP A 83 -12.51 -4.50 1.02
N THR A 84 -13.66 -3.86 0.83
CA THR A 84 -13.80 -2.63 0.03
C THR A 84 -14.64 -1.61 0.80
N PHE A 85 -14.18 -0.36 0.82
CA PHE A 85 -15.00 0.77 1.25
C PHE A 85 -15.72 1.32 0.02
N ARG A 86 -17.01 1.02 -0.12
CA ARG A 86 -17.80 1.58 -1.22
C ARG A 86 -18.11 3.04 -0.91
N CYS A 87 -17.83 3.93 -1.86
CA CYS A 87 -18.32 5.31 -1.84
C CYS A 87 -19.70 5.32 -2.51
N PRO A 88 -20.81 5.57 -1.78
CA PRO A 88 -22.15 5.48 -2.34
C PRO A 88 -22.46 6.56 -3.40
N GLY A 89 -21.71 7.66 -3.41
CA GLY A 89 -21.91 8.81 -4.31
C GLY A 89 -20.80 9.01 -5.35
N CYS A 90 -19.86 8.08 -5.46
CA CYS A 90 -18.76 8.20 -6.43
C CYS A 90 -19.13 7.42 -7.70
N PRO A 91 -19.10 8.05 -8.89
CA PRO A 91 -19.49 7.40 -10.14
C PRO A 91 -18.50 6.31 -10.57
N VAL A 92 -17.21 6.52 -10.31
CA VAL A 92 -16.12 5.55 -10.51
C VAL A 92 -15.08 5.75 -9.40
N SER A 93 -14.42 4.68 -9.00
CA SER A 93 -13.26 4.76 -8.11
C SER A 93 -11.99 5.01 -8.93
N LEU A 94 -10.99 5.69 -8.34
CA LEU A 94 -9.71 5.94 -9.01
C LEU A 94 -9.03 4.63 -9.46
N SER A 95 -9.25 3.53 -8.71
CA SER A 95 -8.75 2.19 -9.05
C SER A 95 -9.46 1.51 -10.22
N GLU A 96 -10.54 2.08 -10.74
CA GLU A 96 -11.25 1.58 -11.92
C GLU A 96 -10.83 2.31 -13.21
N ASP A 97 -9.97 3.33 -13.12
CA ASP A 97 -9.41 4.02 -14.28
C ASP A 97 -8.19 3.26 -14.83
N ASP A 98 -8.27 2.80 -16.07
CA ASP A 98 -7.18 2.07 -16.73
C ASP A 98 -5.91 2.91 -16.88
N THR A 99 -6.02 4.25 -16.86
CA THR A 99 -4.85 5.15 -16.91
C THR A 99 -4.13 5.28 -15.55
N HIS A 100 -4.72 4.74 -14.49
CA HIS A 100 -4.15 4.78 -13.14
C HIS A 100 -3.13 3.65 -12.88
N PHE A 101 -2.90 2.74 -13.84
CA PHE A 101 -2.00 1.59 -13.73
C PHE A 101 -0.75 1.70 -14.62
#